data_AF-A0A1Y5F155-F1
#
_entry.id   AF-A0A1Y5F155-F1
#
_cell.length_a   1.000
_cell.length_b   1.000
_cell.length_c   1.000
_cell.angle_alpha   90.00
_cell.angle_beta   90.00
_cell.angle_gamma   90.00
#
_symmetry.space_group_name_H-M   'P 1'
#
loop_
_entity.id
_entity.type
_entity.pdbx_description
1 polymer ?
#
loop_
_entity_poly.entity_id
_entity_poly.type
_entity_poly.pdbx_seq_one_letter_code
_entity_poly.pdbx_strand_id
1 'polypeptide(L)'
;MDELNQISQTLALSMGAAWGSGINLYATLLMLGYLAHTGSIDLPPDLMIVADPLVMTAAGLMYAVEFFADKVPGVDTGWDTIHTFIRIPAGALLAAGAIGDIGLAAEVAAAIVGGSLAGVTHATKAGSRVLINTSPEPFTN
;
A
#
# COMPACT_ATOMS: atom_id res chain seq x y z
N MET A 1 27.38 -12.53 -0.08
CA MET A 1 26.06 -13.01 -0.51
C MET A 1 24.99 -12.57 0.48
N ASP A 2 25.24 -12.71 1.78
CA ASP A 2 24.26 -12.36 2.83
C ASP A 2 23.88 -10.87 2.84
N GLU A 3 24.84 -9.97 2.65
CA GLU A 3 24.59 -8.53 2.59
C GLU A 3 23.71 -8.12 1.40
N LEU A 4 23.94 -8.72 0.22
CA LEU A 4 23.11 -8.48 -0.97
C LEU A 4 21.68 -9.02 -0.77
N ASN A 5 21.53 -10.15 -0.08
CA ASN A 5 20.23 -10.70 0.27
C ASN A 5 19.47 -9.75 1.20
N GLN A 6 20.14 -9.21 2.22
CA GLN A 6 19.55 -8.26 3.15
C GLN A 6 19.10 -6.97 2.44
N ILE A 7 19.96 -6.38 1.60
CA ILE A 7 19.60 -5.21 0.79
C ILE A 7 18.39 -5.49 -0.09
N SER A 8 18.38 -6.66 -0.75
CA SER A 8 17.27 -7.05 -1.63
C SER A 8 15.96 -7.22 -0.86
N GLN A 9 16.00 -7.79 0.34
CA GLN A 9 14.83 -7.95 1.21
C GLN A 9 14.30 -6.60 1.70
N THR A 10 15.17 -5.69 2.15
CA THR A 10 14.79 -4.34 2.56
C THR A 10 14.15 -3.57 1.41
N LEU A 11 14.76 -3.62 0.21
CA LEU A 11 14.20 -2.98 -0.98
C LEU A 11 12.86 -3.60 -1.39
N ALA A 12 12.75 -4.93 -1.35
CA ALA A 12 11.51 -5.64 -1.68
C ALA A 12 10.38 -5.28 -0.71
N LEU A 13 10.66 -5.25 0.59
CA LEU A 13 9.68 -4.85 1.61
C LEU A 13 9.29 -3.38 1.44
N SER A 14 10.27 -2.48 1.36
CA SER A 14 10.05 -1.04 1.25
C SER A 14 9.25 -0.67 0.00
N MET A 15 9.75 -1.09 -1.18
CA MET A 15 9.12 -0.74 -2.45
C MET A 15 7.85 -1.56 -2.69
N GLY A 16 7.81 -2.82 -2.27
CA GLY A 16 6.63 -3.67 -2.39
C GLY A 16 5.46 -3.17 -1.54
N ALA A 17 5.72 -2.74 -0.30
CA ALA A 17 4.70 -2.14 0.56
C ALA A 17 4.20 -0.80 0.00
N ALA A 18 5.10 0.05 -0.51
CA ALA A 18 4.71 1.32 -1.10
C ALA A 18 3.86 1.14 -2.38
N TRP A 19 4.28 0.23 -3.26
CA TRP A 19 3.55 -0.15 -4.47
C TRP A 19 2.17 -0.73 -4.13
N GLY A 20 2.11 -1.67 -3.19
CA GLY A 20 0.86 -2.26 -2.73
C GLY A 20 -0.08 -1.21 -2.14
N SER A 21 0.46 -0.28 -1.35
CA SER A 21 -0.31 0.80 -0.71
C SER A 21 -1.08 1.65 -1.72
N GLY A 22 -0.45 2.01 -2.84
CA GLY A 22 -1.11 2.80 -3.87
C GLY A 22 -2.24 2.05 -4.58
N ILE A 23 -2.17 0.72 -4.68
CA ILE A 23 -3.27 -0.10 -5.23
C ILE A 23 -4.36 -0.28 -4.18
N ASN A 24 -4.01 -0.75 -2.99
CA ASN A 24 -4.92 -0.96 -1.86
C ASN A 24 -4.11 -1.01 -0.56
N LEU A 25 -4.11 0.10 0.18
CA LEU A 25 -3.45 0.24 1.48
C LEU A 25 -3.92 -0.83 2.47
N TYR A 26 -5.22 -1.06 2.56
CA TYR A 26 -5.78 -1.92 3.59
C TYR A 26 -5.41 -3.39 3.38
N ALA A 27 -5.43 -3.86 2.14
CA ALA A 27 -4.93 -5.18 1.78
C ALA A 27 -3.43 -5.31 2.07
N THR A 28 -2.65 -4.26 1.80
CA THR A 28 -1.21 -4.25 2.05
C THR A 28 -0.91 -4.36 3.55
N LEU A 29 -1.57 -3.54 4.38
CA LEU A 29 -1.44 -3.59 5.84
C LEU A 29 -1.86 -4.96 6.38
N LEU A 30 -3.00 -5.49 5.93
CA LEU A 30 -3.50 -6.78 6.37
C LEU A 30 -2.52 -7.91 6.00
N MET A 31 -1.98 -7.90 4.78
CA MET A 31 -1.06 -8.94 4.32
C MET A 31 0.26 -8.91 5.07
N LEU A 32 0.86 -7.72 5.21
CA LEU A 32 2.09 -7.56 5.99
C LEU A 32 1.88 -7.96 7.45
N GLY A 33 0.77 -7.52 8.05
CA GLY A 33 0.41 -7.86 9.42
C GLY A 33 0.20 -9.35 9.61
N TYR A 34 -0.54 -9.99 8.72
CA TYR A 34 -0.79 -11.42 8.76
C TYR A 34 0.49 -12.24 8.63
N LEU A 35 1.33 -11.93 7.64
CA LEU A 35 2.59 -12.63 7.44
C LEU A 35 3.55 -12.49 8.62
N ALA A 36 3.60 -11.30 9.23
CA ALA A 36 4.40 -11.07 10.43
C ALA A 36 3.82 -11.80 11.65
N HIS A 37 2.49 -11.77 11.81
CA HIS A 37 1.79 -12.45 12.90
C HIS A 37 1.98 -13.98 12.87
N THR A 38 2.03 -14.58 11.68
CA THR A 38 2.29 -16.02 11.51
C THR A 38 3.78 -16.38 11.51
N GLY A 39 4.68 -15.41 11.72
CA GLY A 39 6.14 -15.62 11.68
C GLY A 39 6.67 -16.00 10.29
N SER A 40 5.94 -15.65 9.22
CA SER A 40 6.33 -15.94 7.84
C SER A 40 7.29 -14.89 7.26
N ILE A 41 7.27 -13.67 7.80
CA ILE A 41 8.25 -12.61 7.53
C ILE A 41 8.66 -11.95 8.85
N ASP A 42 9.89 -11.47 8.91
CA ASP A 42 10.36 -10.59 9.99
C ASP A 42 10.24 -9.14 9.52
N LEU A 43 9.44 -8.35 10.23
CA LEU A 43 9.30 -6.92 9.96
C LEU A 43 10.26 -6.10 10.84
N PRO A 44 10.78 -4.98 10.33
CA PRO A 44 11.48 -4.00 11.15
C PRO A 44 10.60 -3.49 12.31
N PRO A 45 11.19 -3.03 13.43
CA PRO A 45 10.45 -2.55 14.60
C PRO A 45 9.36 -1.52 14.27
N ASP A 46 9.65 -0.59 13.36
CA ASP A 46 8.72 0.48 12.97
C ASP A 46 7.49 -0.03 12.21
N LEU A 47 7.58 -1.20 11.58
CA LEU A 47 6.46 -1.84 10.88
C LEU A 47 5.72 -2.86 11.73
N MET A 48 6.25 -3.29 12.88
CA MET A 48 5.61 -4.31 13.71
C MET A 48 4.20 -3.95 14.16
N ILE A 49 3.85 -2.66 14.19
CA ILE A 49 2.50 -2.20 14.51
C ILE A 49 1.44 -2.76 13.56
N VAL A 50 1.78 -3.09 12.30
CA VAL A 50 0.83 -3.66 11.35
C VAL A 50 0.42 -5.09 11.71
N ALA A 51 1.21 -5.79 12.53
CA ALA A 51 0.93 -7.12 13.05
C ALA A 51 0.05 -7.12 14.31
N ASP A 52 -0.29 -5.93 14.84
CA ASP A 52 -1.23 -5.81 15.95
C ASP A 52 -2.63 -6.29 15.50
N PRO A 53 -3.27 -7.23 16.23
CA PRO A 53 -4.57 -7.77 15.84
C PRO A 53 -5.66 -6.72 15.64
N LEU A 54 -5.63 -5.60 16.36
CA LEU A 54 -6.57 -4.49 16.19
C LEU A 54 -6.34 -3.79 14.84
N VAL A 55 -5.09 -3.53 14.49
CA VAL A 55 -4.70 -2.91 13.20
C VAL A 55 -5.07 -3.83 12.05
N MET A 56 -4.76 -5.12 12.15
CA MET A 56 -5.15 -6.13 11.17
C MET A 56 -6.67 -6.20 10.99
N THR A 57 -7.43 -6.19 12.08
CA THR A 57 -8.90 -6.24 12.02
C THR A 57 -9.46 -4.98 11.35
N ALA A 58 -8.94 -3.80 11.71
CA ALA A 58 -9.34 -2.54 11.08
C ALA A 58 -8.97 -2.51 9.58
N ALA A 59 -7.78 -2.99 9.22
CA ALA A 59 -7.35 -3.12 7.82
C ALA A 59 -8.25 -4.11 7.05
N GLY A 60 -8.58 -5.26 7.63
CA GLY A 60 -9.50 -6.22 7.02
C GLY A 60 -10.90 -5.66 6.80
N LEU A 61 -11.43 -4.93 7.78
CA LEU A 61 -12.73 -4.25 7.65
C LEU A 61 -12.68 -3.18 6.55
N MET A 62 -11.66 -2.33 6.55
CA MET A 62 -11.53 -1.28 5.53
C MET A 62 -11.28 -1.85 4.14
N TYR A 63 -10.56 -2.97 4.03
CA TYR A 63 -10.41 -3.70 2.78
C TYR A 63 -11.76 -4.21 2.27
N ALA A 64 -12.60 -4.77 3.14
CA ALA A 64 -13.95 -5.20 2.77
C ALA A 64 -14.81 -4.01 2.31
N VAL A 65 -14.77 -2.88 3.02
CA VAL A 65 -15.48 -1.65 2.62
C VAL A 65 -15.02 -1.19 1.24
N GLU A 66 -13.71 -1.09 1.01
CA GLU A 66 -13.14 -0.72 -0.29
C GLU A 66 -13.58 -1.67 -1.39
N PHE A 67 -13.58 -2.98 -1.14
CA PHE A 67 -14.01 -3.99 -2.10
C PHE A 67 -15.44 -3.76 -2.61
N PHE A 68 -16.36 -3.34 -1.73
CA PHE A 68 -17.74 -3.02 -2.11
C PHE A 68 -17.86 -1.63 -2.75
N ALA A 69 -17.15 -0.63 -2.23
CA ALA A 69 -17.13 0.72 -2.80
C ALA A 69 -16.66 0.70 -4.26
N ASP A 70 -15.65 -0.12 -4.56
CA ASP A 70 -15.07 -0.32 -5.88
C ASP A 70 -16.04 -0.92 -6.91
N LYS A 71 -17.20 -1.46 -6.50
CA LYS A 71 -18.19 -2.05 -7.42
C LYS A 71 -19.25 -1.07 -7.91
N VAL A 72 -19.34 0.12 -7.32
CA VAL A 72 -20.37 1.09 -7.65
C VAL A 72 -19.74 2.26 -8.42
N PRO A 73 -20.06 2.44 -9.72
CA PRO A 73 -19.53 3.55 -10.51
C PRO A 73 -19.80 4.90 -9.85
N GLY A 74 -18.79 5.75 -9.76
CA GLY A 74 -18.84 7.06 -9.12
C GLY A 74 -18.53 7.01 -7.62
N VAL A 75 -18.96 5.97 -6.89
CA VAL A 75 -18.52 5.73 -5.50
C VAL A 75 -17.04 5.36 -5.49
N ASP A 76 -16.60 4.52 -6.42
CA ASP A 76 -15.21 4.14 -6.62
C ASP A 76 -14.28 5.37 -6.79
N THR A 77 -14.70 6.32 -7.61
CA THR A 77 -13.96 7.54 -7.96
C THR A 77 -13.89 8.50 -6.78
N GLY A 78 -15.03 8.67 -6.08
CA GLY A 78 -15.06 9.45 -4.83
C GLY A 78 -14.19 8.83 -3.74
N TRP A 79 -14.25 7.50 -3.60
CA TRP A 79 -13.41 6.74 -2.68
C TRP A 79 -11.92 6.95 -2.99
N ASP A 80 -11.50 6.78 -4.24
CA ASP A 80 -10.11 6.98 -4.66
C ASP A 80 -9.64 8.43 -4.50
N THR A 81 -10.53 9.40 -4.71
CA THR A 81 -10.23 10.82 -4.50
C THR A 81 -9.87 11.09 -3.04
N ILE A 82 -10.70 10.63 -2.10
CA ILE A 82 -10.43 10.76 -0.66
C ILE A 82 -9.15 10.01 -0.29
N HIS A 83 -8.99 8.79 -0.81
CA HIS A 83 -7.88 7.92 -0.46
C HIS A 83 -6.54 8.33 -1.07
N THR A 84 -6.53 9.30 -1.99
CA THR A 84 -5.28 9.95 -2.46
C THR A 84 -4.49 10.53 -1.28
N PHE A 85 -5.19 11.12 -0.31
CA PHE A 85 -4.58 11.74 0.88
C PHE A 85 -4.28 10.75 2.01
N ILE A 86 -4.62 9.47 1.82
CA ILE A 86 -4.42 8.42 2.82
C ILE A 86 -3.36 7.44 2.33
N ARG A 87 -3.54 6.89 1.12
CA ARG A 87 -2.69 5.83 0.55
C ARG A 87 -1.28 6.32 0.21
N ILE A 88 -1.16 7.54 -0.33
CA ILE A 88 0.15 8.07 -0.74
C ILE A 88 1.01 8.36 0.50
N PRO A 89 0.54 9.11 1.53
CA PRO A 89 1.30 9.27 2.75
C PRO A 89 1.56 7.93 3.47
N ALA A 90 0.58 7.03 3.54
CA ALA A 90 0.78 5.72 4.17
C ALA A 90 1.82 4.88 3.41
N GLY A 91 1.83 4.91 2.07
CA GLY A 91 2.85 4.23 1.26
C GLY A 91 4.25 4.78 1.49
N ALA A 92 4.38 6.10 1.66
CA ALA A 92 5.64 6.73 2.05
C ALA A 92 6.11 6.27 3.43
N LEU A 93 5.19 6.21 4.41
CA LEU A 93 5.49 5.75 5.77
C LEU A 93 5.86 4.27 5.81
N LEU A 94 5.18 3.42 5.02
CA LEU A 94 5.52 2.00 4.90
C LEU A 94 6.91 1.81 4.29
N ALA A 95 7.26 2.59 3.27
CA ALA A 95 8.58 2.55 2.66
C ALA A 95 9.68 2.98 3.64
N ALA A 96 9.44 4.05 4.41
CA ALA A 96 10.37 4.54 5.42
C ALA A 96 10.54 3.54 6.57
N GLY A 97 9.45 3.03 7.13
CA GLY A 97 9.49 2.03 8.21
C GLY A 97 10.16 0.71 7.80
N ALA A 98 10.17 0.38 6.50
CA ALA A 98 10.90 -0.77 5.99
C ALA A 98 12.43 -0.59 5.97
N ILE A 99 12.92 0.66 5.91
CA ILE A 99 14.35 0.96 6.01
C ILE A 99 14.85 0.76 7.46
N GLY A 100 14.05 1.13 8.46
CA GLY A 100 14.41 1.07 9.88
C GLY A 100 15.58 1.98 10.24
N ASP A 101 16.34 1.62 11.29
CA ASP A 101 17.42 2.41 11.93
C ASP A 101 18.71 2.63 11.09
N ILE A 102 18.61 2.62 9.76
CA ILE A 102 19.73 2.97 8.85
C ILE A 102 20.00 4.49 8.90
N GLY A 103 19.03 5.27 9.38
CA GLY A 103 19.15 6.68 9.73
C GLY A 103 18.16 7.58 8.98
N LEU A 104 17.87 8.74 9.59
CA LEU A 104 16.83 9.67 9.13
C LEU A 104 16.95 10.08 7.65
N ALA A 105 18.17 10.24 7.13
CA ALA A 105 18.37 10.58 5.72
C ALA A 105 17.90 9.47 4.76
N ALA A 106 18.14 8.20 5.12
CA ALA A 106 17.72 7.04 4.33
C ALA A 106 16.21 6.82 4.43
N GLU A 107 15.63 6.99 5.62
CA GLU A 107 14.17 6.93 5.83
C GLU A 107 13.44 7.98 5.00
N VAL A 108 13.92 9.24 5.02
CA VAL A 108 13.33 10.32 4.22
C VAL A 108 13.47 10.04 2.72
N ALA A 109 14.62 9.53 2.28
CA ALA A 109 14.80 9.13 0.88
C ALA A 109 13.81 8.03 0.47
N ALA A 110 13.65 7.01 1.32
CA ALA A 110 12.67 5.95 1.08
C ALA A 110 11.23 6.44 1.13
N ALA A 111 10.89 7.38 2.00
CA ALA A 111 9.57 8.03 2.03
C ALA A 111 9.28 8.77 0.72
N ILE A 112 10.27 9.51 0.17
CA ILE A 112 10.13 10.22 -1.10
C ILE A 112 9.91 9.24 -2.25
N VAL A 113 10.75 8.20 -2.35
CA VAL A 113 10.68 7.21 -3.42
C VAL A 113 9.41 6.37 -3.29
N GLY A 114 9.10 5.87 -2.09
CA GLY A 114 7.93 5.07 -1.79
C GLY A 114 6.63 5.84 -1.96
N GLY A 115 6.55 7.08 -1.47
CA GLY A 115 5.41 7.96 -1.69
C GLY A 115 5.17 8.23 -3.17
N SER A 116 6.24 8.44 -3.95
CA SER A 116 6.14 8.58 -5.40
C SER A 116 5.61 7.31 -6.08
N LEU A 117 6.12 6.14 -5.68
CA LEU A 117 5.67 4.84 -6.20
C LEU A 117 4.21 4.53 -5.84
N ALA A 118 3.81 4.81 -4.60
CA ALA A 118 2.41 4.73 -4.15
C ALA A 118 1.52 5.69 -4.94
N GLY A 119 2.00 6.90 -5.21
CA GLY A 119 1.31 7.89 -6.06
C GLY A 119 1.09 7.40 -7.48
N VAL A 120 2.11 6.84 -8.12
CA VAL A 120 2.02 6.30 -9.50
C VAL A 120 1.05 5.12 -9.59
N THR A 121 1.12 4.18 -8.65
CA THR A 121 0.24 3.01 -8.62
C THR A 121 -1.21 3.40 -8.34
N HIS A 122 -1.44 4.30 -7.39
CA HIS A 122 -2.78 4.85 -7.11
C HIS A 122 -3.33 5.62 -8.31
N ALA A 123 -2.53 6.49 -8.93
CA ALA A 123 -2.94 7.23 -10.13
C ALA A 123 -3.26 6.30 -11.30
N THR A 124 -2.52 5.20 -11.45
CA THR A 124 -2.81 4.18 -12.47
C THR A 124 -4.17 3.52 -12.23
N LYS A 125 -4.44 3.10 -10.98
CA LYS A 125 -5.72 2.52 -10.58
C LYS A 125 -6.88 3.50 -10.80
N ALA A 126 -6.80 4.68 -10.19
CA ALA A 126 -7.85 5.70 -10.26
C ALA A 126 -8.07 6.18 -11.70
N GLY A 127 -6.99 6.40 -12.46
CA GLY A 127 -7.05 6.80 -13.86
C GLY A 127 -7.72 5.76 -14.75
N SER A 128 -7.41 4.47 -14.55
CA SER A 128 -8.07 3.39 -15.30
C SER A 128 -9.58 3.35 -15.06
N ARG A 129 -10.04 3.60 -13.82
CA ARG A 129 -11.46 3.64 -13.48
C ARG A 129 -12.18 4.80 -14.12
N VAL A 130 -11.59 6.00 -14.10
CA VAL A 130 -12.17 7.15 -14.77
C VAL A 130 -12.35 6.88 -16.26
N LEU A 131 -11.35 6.29 -16.92
CA LEU A 131 -11.45 5.92 -18.33
C LEU A 131 -12.54 4.87 -18.59
N ILE A 132 -12.67 3.86 -17.72
CA ILE A 132 -13.71 2.84 -17.84
C ILE A 132 -15.10 3.45 -17.63
N ASN A 133 -15.29 4.25 -16.57
CA ASN A 133 -16.57 4.84 -16.20
C ASN A 133 -17.05 5.93 -17.16
N THR A 134 -16.14 6.54 -17.93
CA THR A 134 -16.48 7.58 -18.93
C THR A 134 -16.51 7.04 -20.37
N SER A 135 -16.24 5.75 -20.56
CA SER A 135 -16.37 5.10 -21.87
C SER A 135 -17.85 4.98 -22.26
N PRO A 136 -18.26 5.45 -23.46
CA PRO A 136 -19.58 5.13 -24.00
C PRO A 136 -19.65 3.62 -24.24
N GLU A 137 -20.62 2.92 -23.68
CA GLU A 137 -20.84 1.51 -24.04
C GLU A 137 -21.34 1.37 -25.49
N PRO A 138 -21.02 0.26 -26.23
CA PRO A 138 -20.80 -1.09 -25.68
C PRO A 138 -19.58 -1.86 -26.21
N PHE A 139 -18.91 -2.63 -25.33
CA PHE A 139 -18.41 -3.95 -25.70
C PHE A 139 -19.25 -4.98 -24.97
N THR A 140 -20.30 -5.42 -25.66
CA THR A 140 -21.16 -6.54 -25.29
C THR A 140 -20.34 -7.76 -24.85
N ASN A 141 -20.62 -8.27 -23.65
CA ASN A 141 -20.57 -9.68 -23.30
C ASN A 141 -21.83 -10.03 -22.52
#